data_AF-A0A817C6M3-F1
#
_entry.id   AF-A0A817C6M3-F1
#
_cell.length_a   1.000
_cell.length_b   1.000
_cell.length_c   1.000
_cell.angle_alpha   90.00
_cell.angle_beta   90.00
_cell.angle_gamma   90.00
#
_symmetry.space_group_name_H-M   'P 1'
#
loop_
_entity.id
_entity.type
_entity.pdbx_description
1 polymer ?
#
loop_
_entity_poly.entity_id
_entity_poly.type
_entity_poly.pdbx_seq_one_letter_code
_entity_poly.pdbx_strand_id
1 'polypeptide(L)'
;MEACGTSMDKFYTTMHAMDKTQHLDLLLKRMINHIADALLFLKSQNVLHLNIKPSNILLNQNPIIFKLGDSGICGRLTDCNPIMNIAITYLAPENFRPYSEYSRYNIRSDMWALGLSALEIASNKCPLSKMTTWETIINIQTWTPELPSNLSTELQELIIWLLKTQPEDRPEKYEDILASHAIQSLPTEITKEEEEMVKIIIEHIPKIDDD
;
A
#
# COMPACT_ATOMS: atom_id res chain seq x y z
N MET A 1 -1.86 27.57 -4.46
CA MET A 1 -2.53 26.35 -4.94
C MET A 1 -1.56 25.22 -4.63
N GLU A 2 -1.81 24.42 -3.59
CA GLU A 2 -0.98 23.24 -3.33
C GLU A 2 -1.00 22.40 -4.60
N ALA A 3 0.18 22.10 -5.16
CA ALA A 3 0.28 21.17 -6.27
C ALA A 3 -0.35 19.85 -5.82
N CYS A 4 -1.47 19.47 -6.45
CA CYS A 4 -2.14 18.22 -6.16
C CYS A 4 -1.13 17.08 -6.42
N GLY A 5 -0.81 16.30 -5.38
CA GLY A 5 0.11 15.17 -5.53
C GLY A 5 -0.37 14.19 -6.59
N THR A 6 0.56 13.45 -7.21
CA THR A 6 0.20 12.40 -8.19
C THR A 6 -0.16 11.11 -7.45
N SER A 7 -1.02 10.28 -8.04
CA SER A 7 -1.32 8.97 -7.49
C SER A 7 -0.18 7.97 -7.76
N MET A 8 0.04 7.04 -6.83
CA MET A 8 1.16 6.11 -6.90
C MET A 8 1.06 5.16 -8.08
N ASP A 9 -0.14 4.78 -8.51
CA ASP A 9 -0.36 3.96 -9.72
C ASP A 9 0.26 4.57 -10.98
N LYS A 10 0.04 5.87 -11.18
CA LYS A 10 0.65 6.63 -12.28
C LYS A 10 2.15 6.76 -12.09
N PHE A 11 2.59 7.11 -10.88
CA PHE A 11 4.00 7.34 -10.57
C PHE A 11 4.86 6.09 -10.77
N TYR A 12 4.49 4.95 -10.18
CA TYR A 12 5.33 3.75 -10.27
C TYR A 12 5.35 3.20 -11.70
N THR A 13 4.23 3.26 -12.43
CA THR A 13 4.17 2.80 -13.82
C THR A 13 5.16 3.59 -14.69
N THR A 14 5.18 4.92 -14.55
CA THR A 14 6.14 5.77 -15.25
C THR A 14 7.58 5.52 -14.79
N MET A 15 7.82 5.38 -13.50
CA MET A 15 9.15 5.07 -12.93
C MET A 15 9.74 3.79 -13.52
N HIS A 16 8.95 2.71 -13.60
CA HIS A 16 9.38 1.44 -14.20
C HIS A 16 9.57 1.57 -15.71
N ALA A 17 8.70 2.30 -16.42
CA ALA A 17 8.85 2.55 -17.86
C ALA A 17 10.13 3.33 -18.20
N MET A 18 10.60 4.17 -17.27
CA MET A 18 11.85 4.93 -17.40
C MET A 18 13.09 4.20 -16.86
N ASP A 19 12.94 2.97 -16.36
CA ASP A 19 14.01 2.21 -15.69
C ASP A 19 14.66 2.97 -14.52
N LYS A 20 13.85 3.74 -13.77
CA LYS A 20 14.29 4.58 -12.63
C LYS A 20 13.99 3.92 -11.28
N THR A 21 14.29 2.64 -11.14
CA THR A 21 13.96 1.85 -9.94
C THR A 21 15.05 1.85 -8.86
N GLN A 22 16.15 2.59 -9.05
CA GLN A 22 17.31 2.59 -8.14
C GLN A 22 17.01 3.11 -6.72
N HIS A 23 15.94 3.90 -6.55
CA HIS A 23 15.48 4.40 -5.24
C HIS A 23 14.16 3.75 -4.78
N LEU A 24 13.69 2.71 -5.48
CA LEU A 24 12.42 2.05 -5.20
C LEU A 24 12.33 1.52 -3.77
N ASP A 25 13.41 0.91 -3.26
CA ASP A 25 13.48 0.40 -1.89
C ASP A 25 13.20 1.50 -0.86
N LEU A 26 13.88 2.63 -1.00
CA LEU A 26 13.75 3.77 -0.10
C LEU A 26 12.36 4.42 -0.20
N LEU A 27 11.85 4.61 -1.43
CA LEU A 27 10.50 5.13 -1.65
C LEU A 27 9.43 4.24 -1.02
N LEU A 28 9.54 2.92 -1.15
CA LEU A 28 8.60 1.97 -0.55
C LEU A 28 8.65 2.00 0.98
N LYS A 29 9.85 2.04 1.58
CA LYS A 29 10.00 2.20 3.03
C LYS A 29 9.36 3.50 3.52
N ARG A 30 9.63 4.64 2.85
CA ARG A 30 9.02 5.94 3.18
C ARG A 30 7.50 5.90 3.03
N MET A 31 6.99 5.28 1.96
CA MET A 31 5.56 5.11 1.74
C MET A 31 4.93 4.27 2.86
N ILE A 32 5.46 3.09 3.16
CA ILE A 32 4.93 2.23 4.23
C ILE A 32 4.95 2.98 5.57
N ASN A 33 6.02 3.71 5.88
CA ASN A 33 6.10 4.56 7.08
C ASN A 33 4.95 5.57 7.17
N HIS A 34 4.81 6.43 6.16
CA HIS A 34 3.78 7.48 6.16
C HIS A 34 2.36 6.92 6.18
N ILE A 35 2.12 5.82 5.46
CA ILE A 35 0.81 5.19 5.41
C ILE A 35 0.49 4.46 6.72
N ALA A 36 1.46 3.78 7.34
CA ALA A 36 1.27 3.17 8.66
C ALA A 36 0.98 4.23 9.74
N ASP A 37 1.64 5.38 9.70
CA ASP A 37 1.37 6.51 10.60
C ASP A 37 -0.05 7.09 10.38
N ALA A 38 -0.48 7.26 9.12
CA ALA A 38 -1.83 7.68 8.80
C ALA A 38 -2.90 6.68 9.28
N LEU A 39 -2.64 5.37 9.16
CA LEU A 39 -3.53 4.32 9.65
C LEU A 39 -3.59 4.27 11.18
N LEU A 40 -2.46 4.53 11.85
CA LEU A 40 -2.41 4.70 13.30
C LEU A 40 -3.30 5.87 13.76
N PHE A 41 -3.24 6.99 13.05
CA PHE A 41 -4.15 8.12 13.30
C PHE A 41 -5.62 7.71 13.11
N LEU A 42 -5.98 7.07 12.00
CA LEU A 42 -7.36 6.62 11.75
C LEU A 42 -7.87 5.66 12.82
N LYS A 43 -7.03 4.72 13.26
CA LYS A 43 -7.32 3.82 14.38
C LYS A 43 -7.64 4.57 15.66
N SER A 44 -6.90 5.64 15.98
CA SER A 44 -7.20 6.50 17.14
C SER A 44 -8.58 7.17 17.05
N GLN A 45 -9.09 7.36 15.84
CA GLN A 45 -10.43 7.87 15.55
C GLN A 45 -11.48 6.75 15.39
N ASN A 46 -11.10 5.50 15.68
CA ASN A 46 -11.92 4.31 15.53
C ASN A 46 -12.39 4.07 14.07
N VAL A 47 -11.56 4.45 13.09
CA VAL A 47 -11.83 4.37 11.64
C VAL A 47 -10.86 3.40 10.96
N LEU A 48 -11.39 2.60 10.04
CA LEU A 48 -10.62 1.82 9.06
C LEU A 48 -10.67 2.49 7.69
N HIS A 49 -9.59 2.39 6.91
CA HIS A 49 -9.53 3.00 5.58
C HIS A 49 -10.29 2.19 4.54
N LEU A 50 -10.06 0.87 4.48
CA LEU A 50 -10.76 -0.12 3.65
C LEU A 50 -10.61 0.00 2.13
N ASN A 51 -9.93 1.03 1.63
CA ASN A 51 -9.68 1.23 0.19
C ASN A 51 -8.22 1.64 -0.10
N ILE A 52 -7.26 0.96 0.55
CA ILE A 52 -5.82 1.19 0.31
C ILE A 52 -5.41 0.47 -0.97
N LYS A 53 -4.89 1.24 -1.92
CA LYS A 53 -4.38 0.79 -3.23
C LYS A 53 -3.49 1.89 -3.81
N PRO A 54 -2.61 1.60 -4.78
CA PRO A 54 -1.71 2.60 -5.34
C PRO A 54 -2.43 3.85 -5.91
N SER A 55 -3.62 3.71 -6.50
CA SER A 55 -4.40 4.87 -7.00
C SER A 55 -4.93 5.80 -5.91
N ASN A 56 -4.97 5.33 -4.65
CA ASN A 56 -5.42 6.11 -3.49
C ASN A 56 -4.27 6.52 -2.57
N ILE A 57 -3.03 6.24 -2.94
CA ILE A 57 -1.84 6.75 -2.25
C ILE A 57 -1.31 7.91 -3.09
N LEU A 58 -1.35 9.11 -2.54
CA LEU A 58 -0.90 10.34 -3.20
C LEU A 58 0.53 10.65 -2.80
N LEU A 59 1.37 10.97 -3.78
CA LEU A 59 2.75 11.42 -3.62
C LEU A 59 2.82 12.94 -3.81
N ASN A 60 3.19 13.65 -2.74
CA ASN A 60 3.69 15.02 -2.82
C ASN A 60 5.21 15.00 -3.07
N GLN A 61 5.71 15.83 -3.97
CA GLN A 61 7.12 15.84 -4.38
C GLN A 61 8.02 16.78 -3.57
N ASN A 62 7.45 17.77 -2.87
CA ASN A 62 8.23 18.72 -2.09
C ASN A 62 7.51 19.11 -0.78
N PRO A 63 7.92 18.56 0.36
CA PRO A 63 8.82 17.40 0.49
C PRO A 63 8.17 16.10 -0.02
N ILE A 64 8.98 15.06 -0.26
CA ILE A 64 8.51 13.71 -0.61
C ILE A 64 7.66 13.16 0.55
N ILE A 65 6.34 13.20 0.40
CA ILE A 65 5.38 12.71 1.39
C ILE A 65 4.31 11.88 0.69
N PHE A 66 3.94 10.76 1.32
CA PHE A 66 2.87 9.89 0.86
C PHE A 66 1.65 10.10 1.76
N LYS A 67 0.47 10.27 1.17
CA LYS A 67 -0.78 10.49 1.89
C LYS A 67 -1.83 9.50 1.41
N LEU A 68 -2.61 8.95 2.34
CA LEU A 68 -3.85 8.25 1.98
C LEU A 68 -4.89 9.27 1.49
N GLY A 69 -5.44 9.02 0.31
CA GLY A 69 -6.55 9.75 -0.26
C GLY A 69 -7.82 8.90 -0.36
N ASP A 70 -8.92 9.52 -0.81
CA ASP A 70 -10.20 8.87 -1.11
C ASP A 70 -10.82 8.09 0.07
N SER A 71 -11.36 8.85 1.05
CA SER A 71 -12.07 8.31 2.21
C SER A 71 -13.51 7.87 1.93
N GLY A 72 -13.93 7.75 0.67
CA GLY A 72 -15.32 7.45 0.30
C GLY A 72 -15.86 6.11 0.82
N ILE A 73 -14.99 5.25 1.35
CA ILE A 73 -15.30 3.89 1.83
C ILE A 73 -14.85 3.66 3.28
N CYS A 74 -14.33 4.70 3.97
CA CYS A 74 -13.91 4.56 5.35
C CYS A 74 -15.09 4.15 6.25
N GLY A 75 -14.83 3.24 7.19
CA GLY A 75 -15.84 2.69 8.10
C GLY A 75 -15.43 2.83 9.55
N ARG A 76 -16.40 3.10 10.44
CA ARG A 76 -16.17 3.01 11.90
C ARG A 76 -16.04 1.55 12.29
N LEU A 77 -15.08 1.23 13.15
CA LEU A 77 -14.84 -0.13 13.66
C LEU A 77 -16.08 -0.78 14.30
N THR A 78 -17.05 0.03 14.76
CA THR A 78 -18.32 -0.42 15.34
C THR A 78 -19.40 -0.78 14.31
N ASP A 79 -19.32 -0.25 13.08
CA ASP A 79 -20.41 -0.23 12.10
C ASP A 79 -19.98 -0.71 10.70
N CYS A 80 -18.88 -1.46 10.60
CA CYS A 80 -18.36 -1.93 9.32
C CYS A 80 -19.31 -2.93 8.64
N ASN A 81 -20.18 -2.43 7.76
CA ASN A 81 -20.86 -3.22 6.73
C ASN A 81 -20.57 -2.68 5.31
N PRO A 82 -19.30 -2.69 4.85
CA PRO A 82 -18.87 -2.05 3.63
C PRO A 82 -18.98 -3.02 2.45
N ILE A 83 -20.17 -3.19 1.89
CA ILE A 83 -20.42 -4.25 0.88
C ILE A 83 -20.30 -3.76 -0.57
N MET A 84 -20.36 -2.45 -0.87
CA MET A 84 -20.57 -2.02 -2.27
C MET A 84 -19.39 -1.37 -3.01
N ASN A 85 -18.31 -0.93 -2.35
CA ASN A 85 -17.30 -0.10 -3.04
C ASN A 85 -15.83 -0.50 -2.78
N ILE A 86 -15.55 -1.60 -2.07
CA ILE A 86 -14.16 -2.01 -1.80
C ILE A 86 -13.53 -2.60 -3.07
N ALA A 87 -12.28 -2.21 -3.35
CA ALA A 87 -11.48 -2.83 -4.40
C ALA A 87 -11.18 -4.29 -4.04
N ILE A 88 -11.96 -5.22 -4.62
CA ILE A 88 -11.91 -6.67 -4.36
C ILE A 88 -10.49 -7.23 -4.49
N THR A 89 -9.67 -6.67 -5.38
CA THR A 89 -8.28 -7.09 -5.62
C THR A 89 -7.35 -6.90 -4.43
N TYR A 90 -7.61 -5.93 -3.56
CA TYR A 90 -6.80 -5.64 -2.36
C TYR A 90 -7.42 -6.17 -1.08
N LEU A 91 -8.53 -6.91 -1.19
CA LEU A 91 -9.24 -7.46 -0.06
C LEU A 91 -8.42 -8.58 0.59
N ALA A 92 -8.37 -8.61 1.92
CA ALA A 92 -7.61 -9.63 2.63
C ALA A 92 -8.36 -10.99 2.64
N PRO A 93 -7.64 -12.13 2.73
CA PRO A 93 -8.21 -13.47 2.61
C PRO A 93 -9.39 -13.75 3.55
N GLU A 94 -9.32 -13.22 4.77
CA GLU A 94 -10.33 -13.38 5.80
C GLU A 94 -11.67 -12.71 5.45
N ASN A 95 -11.65 -11.62 4.67
CA ASN A 95 -12.87 -10.88 4.34
C ASN A 95 -13.73 -11.61 3.29
N PHE A 96 -13.20 -12.63 2.62
CA PHE A 96 -13.96 -13.45 1.66
C PHE A 96 -14.80 -14.56 2.31
N ARG A 97 -14.69 -14.78 3.63
CA ARG A 97 -15.41 -15.84 4.35
C ARG A 97 -16.70 -15.29 4.99
N PRO A 98 -17.89 -15.55 4.44
CA PRO A 98 -19.12 -14.90 4.88
C PRO A 98 -19.65 -15.32 6.27
N TYR A 99 -19.12 -16.36 6.91
CA TYR A 99 -19.74 -16.99 8.10
C TYR A 99 -18.95 -16.94 9.41
N SER A 100 -17.88 -16.15 9.53
CA SER A 100 -17.20 -15.99 10.84
C SER A 100 -17.76 -14.79 11.61
N GLU A 101 -18.17 -15.03 12.86
CA GLU A 101 -18.72 -14.04 13.81
C GLU A 101 -17.72 -12.95 14.26
N TYR A 102 -16.47 -13.01 13.79
CA TYR A 102 -15.43 -12.02 14.07
C TYR A 102 -15.37 -10.97 12.97
N SER A 103 -15.24 -9.70 13.39
CA SER A 103 -15.30 -8.48 12.57
C SER A 103 -14.72 -8.68 11.16
N ARG A 104 -15.62 -8.69 10.17
CA ARG A 104 -15.30 -8.91 8.76
C ARG A 104 -14.24 -7.97 8.21
N TYR A 105 -13.97 -6.84 8.84
CA TYR A 105 -12.93 -5.87 8.50
C TYR A 105 -12.26 -5.39 9.78
N ASN A 106 -10.94 -5.33 9.79
CA ASN A 106 -10.18 -4.90 10.96
C ASN A 106 -8.87 -4.23 10.52
N ILE A 107 -8.05 -3.79 11.49
CA ILE A 107 -6.78 -3.10 11.21
C ILE A 107 -5.81 -3.93 10.36
N ARG A 108 -5.85 -5.28 10.47
CA ARG A 108 -5.02 -6.20 9.69
C ARG A 108 -5.48 -6.34 8.25
N SER A 109 -6.74 -6.02 7.95
CA SER A 109 -7.22 -5.91 6.57
C SER A 109 -6.57 -4.73 5.85
N ASP A 110 -6.44 -3.57 6.52
CA ASP A 110 -5.71 -2.42 5.99
C ASP A 110 -4.20 -2.73 5.84
N MET A 111 -3.61 -3.48 6.78
CA MET A 111 -2.20 -3.91 6.70
C MET A 111 -1.93 -4.79 5.46
N TRP A 112 -2.84 -5.73 5.18
CA TRP A 112 -2.75 -6.56 3.98
C TRP A 112 -2.82 -5.72 2.70
N ALA A 113 -3.77 -4.79 2.62
CA ALA A 113 -3.93 -3.91 1.47
C ALA A 113 -2.70 -3.01 1.25
N LEU A 114 -2.06 -2.55 2.34
CA LEU A 114 -0.77 -1.86 2.29
C LEU A 114 0.36 -2.77 1.75
N GLY A 115 0.43 -4.02 2.21
CA GLY A 115 1.40 -5.01 1.73
C GLY A 115 1.23 -5.31 0.23
N LEU A 116 -0.01 -5.48 -0.24
CA LEU A 116 -0.31 -5.71 -1.66
C LEU A 116 0.04 -4.49 -2.51
N SER A 117 -0.25 -3.29 -2.01
CA SER A 117 0.11 -2.04 -2.68
C SER A 117 1.63 -1.92 -2.85
N ALA A 118 2.40 -2.22 -1.80
CA ALA A 118 3.85 -2.20 -1.85
C ALA A 118 4.41 -3.25 -2.83
N LEU A 119 3.86 -4.46 -2.83
CA LEU A 119 4.27 -5.53 -3.75
C LEU A 119 3.95 -5.19 -5.22
N GLU A 120 2.79 -4.59 -5.49
CA GLU A 120 2.40 -4.15 -6.82
C GLU A 120 3.33 -3.06 -7.35
N ILE A 121 3.61 -2.04 -6.53
CA ILE A 121 4.55 -0.97 -6.86
C ILE A 121 5.95 -1.55 -7.11
N ALA A 122 6.39 -2.50 -6.29
CA ALA A 122 7.69 -3.13 -6.43
C ALA A 122 7.83 -3.91 -7.75
N SER A 123 6.81 -4.70 -8.10
CA SER A 123 6.84 -5.64 -9.23
C SER A 123 6.28 -5.06 -10.54
N ASN A 124 5.75 -3.83 -10.51
CA ASN A 124 5.00 -3.22 -11.61
C ASN A 124 3.81 -4.08 -12.09
N LYS A 125 3.29 -4.96 -11.22
CA LYS A 125 2.27 -5.95 -11.56
C LYS A 125 1.39 -6.21 -10.34
N CYS A 126 0.09 -5.95 -10.49
CA CYS A 126 -0.87 -6.36 -9.47
C CYS A 126 -0.95 -7.91 -9.44
N PRO A 127 -0.57 -8.59 -8.34
CA PRO A 127 -0.45 -10.06 -8.32
C PRO A 127 -1.80 -10.78 -8.51
N LEU A 128 -2.89 -10.14 -8.09
CA LEU A 128 -4.24 -10.73 -8.03
C LEU A 128 -5.18 -10.20 -9.11
N SER A 129 -4.74 -9.29 -9.99
CA SER A 129 -5.62 -8.62 -10.96
C SER A 129 -6.17 -9.52 -12.07
N LYS A 130 -5.51 -10.65 -12.34
CA LYS A 130 -5.90 -11.60 -13.41
C LYS A 130 -6.78 -12.75 -12.91
N MET A 131 -7.03 -12.83 -11.61
CA MET A 131 -7.83 -13.88 -11.00
C MET A 131 -9.27 -13.40 -10.83
N THR A 132 -10.23 -14.27 -11.12
CA THR A 132 -11.59 -14.09 -10.64
C THR A 132 -11.61 -14.13 -9.11
N THR A 133 -12.63 -13.55 -8.48
CA THR A 133 -12.80 -13.60 -7.02
C THR A 133 -12.71 -15.02 -6.47
N TRP A 134 -13.32 -15.99 -7.16
CA TRP A 134 -13.27 -17.39 -6.76
C TRP A 134 -11.86 -18.00 -6.87
N GLU A 135 -11.13 -17.71 -7.94
CA GLU A 135 -9.74 -18.15 -8.10
C GLU A 135 -8.83 -17.53 -7.03
N THR A 136 -9.02 -16.25 -6.70
CA THR A 136 -8.30 -15.61 -5.60
C THR A 136 -8.57 -16.35 -4.29
N ILE A 137 -9.83 -16.62 -3.94
CA ILE A 137 -10.19 -17.31 -2.68
C ILE A 137 -9.52 -18.69 -2.57
N ILE A 138 -9.51 -19.45 -3.67
CA ILE A 138 -8.95 -20.80 -3.69
C ILE A 138 -7.42 -20.77 -3.58
N ASN A 139 -6.77 -19.86 -4.32
CA ASN A 139 -5.32 -19.88 -4.48
C ASN A 139 -4.57 -19.06 -3.41
N ILE A 140 -5.22 -18.09 -2.76
CA ILE A 140 -4.54 -17.17 -1.82
C ILE A 140 -3.97 -17.88 -0.59
N GLN A 141 -4.47 -19.08 -0.25
CA GLN A 141 -3.96 -19.87 0.88
C GLN A 141 -2.57 -20.45 0.63
N THR A 142 -2.23 -20.73 -0.63
CA THR A 142 -0.92 -21.29 -1.04
C THR A 142 -0.08 -20.29 -1.80
N TRP A 143 -0.60 -19.09 -2.04
CA TRP A 143 0.10 -18.03 -2.75
C TRP A 143 1.22 -17.46 -1.88
N THR A 144 2.35 -17.17 -2.53
CA THR A 144 3.51 -16.52 -1.91
C THR A 144 3.87 -15.27 -2.70
N PRO A 145 4.17 -14.14 -2.04
CA PRO A 145 4.56 -12.92 -2.73
C PRO A 145 5.90 -13.09 -3.45
N GLU A 146 5.93 -12.84 -4.75
CA GLU A 146 7.15 -12.80 -5.56
C GLU A 146 7.75 -11.39 -5.52
N LEU A 147 8.80 -11.21 -4.72
CA LEU A 147 9.44 -9.91 -4.53
C LEU A 147 10.65 -9.74 -5.45
N PRO A 148 10.86 -8.54 -6.04
CA PRO A 148 12.07 -8.23 -6.80
C PRO A 148 13.34 -8.36 -5.94
N SER A 149 14.39 -8.96 -6.51
CA SER A 149 15.66 -9.21 -5.81
C SER A 149 16.46 -7.95 -5.50
N ASN A 150 16.11 -6.81 -6.10
CA ASN A 150 16.75 -5.51 -5.85
C ASN A 150 16.19 -4.78 -4.62
N LEU A 151 15.18 -5.32 -3.94
CA LEU A 151 14.72 -4.81 -2.65
C LEU A 151 15.63 -5.30 -1.52
N SER A 152 15.81 -4.51 -0.48
CA SER A 152 16.55 -4.90 0.71
C SER A 152 15.84 -6.05 1.43
N THR A 153 16.60 -6.91 2.10
CA THR A 153 16.05 -8.05 2.86
C THR A 153 15.01 -7.59 3.87
N GLU A 154 15.27 -6.47 4.54
CA GLU A 154 14.38 -5.88 5.54
C GLU A 154 13.03 -5.48 4.94
N LEU A 155 13.03 -4.86 3.75
CA LEU A 155 11.79 -4.48 3.08
C LEU A 155 11.02 -5.71 2.58
N GLN A 156 11.74 -6.71 2.07
CA GLN A 156 11.12 -7.97 1.65
C GLN A 156 10.43 -8.66 2.83
N GLU A 157 11.12 -8.77 3.97
CA GLU A 157 10.58 -9.34 5.20
C GLU A 157 9.36 -8.57 5.69
N LEU A 158 9.40 -7.23 5.66
CA LEU A 158 8.26 -6.40 6.03
C LEU A 158 7.05 -6.63 5.13
N ILE A 159 7.23 -6.66 3.80
CA ILE A 159 6.14 -6.93 2.85
C ILE A 159 5.58 -8.34 3.05
N ILE A 160 6.43 -9.34 3.25
CA ILE A 160 6.01 -10.73 3.54
C ILE A 160 5.21 -10.80 4.85
N TRP A 161 5.61 -10.04 5.88
CA TRP A 161 4.90 -10.01 7.15
C TRP A 161 3.49 -9.39 7.03
N LEU A 162 3.36 -8.31 6.26
CA LEU A 162 2.05 -7.71 5.93
C LEU A 162 1.15 -8.65 5.12
N LEU A 163 1.76 -9.53 4.30
CA LEU A 163 1.07 -10.45 3.41
C LEU A 163 0.92 -11.87 3.97
N LYS A 164 1.01 -12.05 5.29
CA LYS A 164 0.65 -13.31 5.91
C LYS A 164 -0.84 -13.60 5.70
N THR A 165 -1.14 -14.81 5.23
CA THR A 165 -2.51 -15.23 4.93
C THR A 165 -3.39 -15.19 6.17
N GLN A 166 -2.91 -15.71 7.30
CA GLN A 166 -3.62 -15.62 8.57
C GLN A 166 -3.46 -14.22 9.16
N PRO A 167 -4.55 -13.52 9.51
CA PRO A 167 -4.48 -12.17 10.07
C PRO A 167 -3.61 -12.09 11.33
N GLU A 168 -3.71 -13.09 12.21
CA GLU A 168 -2.96 -13.18 13.46
C GLU A 168 -1.45 -13.23 13.29
N ASP A 169 -0.96 -13.67 12.12
CA ASP A 169 0.46 -13.71 11.78
C ASP A 169 0.99 -12.37 11.23
N ARG A 170 0.10 -11.41 10.94
CA ARG A 170 0.44 -10.03 10.55
C ARG A 170 0.76 -9.19 11.81
N PRO A 171 1.32 -7.98 11.66
CA PRO A 171 1.49 -7.06 12.79
C PRO A 171 0.23 -6.93 13.66
N GLU A 172 0.40 -6.87 14.98
CA GLU A 172 -0.74 -6.71 15.89
C GLU A 172 -1.25 -5.27 15.83
N LYS A 173 -0.33 -4.31 15.70
CA LYS A 173 -0.60 -2.87 15.71
C LYS A 173 0.23 -2.17 14.63
N TYR A 174 -0.19 -0.97 14.22
CA TYR A 174 0.54 -0.21 13.19
C TYR A 174 1.92 0.24 13.71
N GLU A 175 2.04 0.42 15.02
CA GLU A 175 3.28 0.70 15.72
C GLU A 175 4.34 -0.38 15.50
N ASP A 176 3.94 -1.65 15.34
CA ASP A 176 4.91 -2.72 15.08
C ASP A 176 5.53 -2.61 13.67
N ILE A 177 4.78 -2.05 12.70
CA ILE A 177 5.29 -1.71 11.37
C ILE A 177 6.29 -0.56 11.49
N LEU A 178 5.92 0.50 12.22
CA LEU A 178 6.77 1.67 12.45
C LEU A 178 8.07 1.30 13.17
N ALA A 179 8.02 0.31 14.08
CA ALA A 179 9.17 -0.20 14.81
C ALA A 179 10.01 -1.22 14.04
N SER A 180 9.58 -1.66 12.85
CA SER A 180 10.31 -2.65 12.05
C SER A 180 11.68 -2.12 11.58
N HIS A 181 12.65 -3.02 11.38
CA HIS A 181 14.01 -2.62 10.98
C HIS A 181 14.03 -1.86 9.64
N ALA A 182 13.15 -2.23 8.70
CA ALA A 182 13.00 -1.54 7.42
C ALA A 182 12.61 -0.06 7.57
N ILE A 183 11.79 0.28 8.57
CA ILE A 183 11.34 1.65 8.82
C ILE A 183 12.34 2.41 9.71
N GLN A 184 12.86 1.77 10.75
CA GLN A 184 13.85 2.38 11.66
C GLN A 184 15.20 2.67 10.98
N SER A 185 15.51 2.01 9.88
CA SER A 185 16.71 2.27 9.07
C SER A 185 16.54 3.40 8.04
N LEU A 186 15.36 4.03 7.96
CA LEU A 186 15.11 5.13 7.03
C LEU A 186 16.01 6.34 7.33
N PRO A 187 16.71 6.88 6.32
CA PRO A 187 17.35 8.19 6.42
C PRO A 187 16.33 9.29 6.74
N THR A 188 16.66 10.13 7.73
CA THR A 188 15.82 11.28 8.12
C THR A 188 15.78 12.36 7.06
N GLU A 189 16.87 12.51 6.31
CA GLU A 189 16.98 13.47 5.22
C GLU A 189 16.59 12.82 3.89
N ILE A 190 15.93 13.60 3.04
CA ILE A 190 15.69 13.25 1.63
C ILE A 190 16.82 13.89 0.83
N THR A 191 17.49 13.11 -0.01
CA THR A 191 18.59 13.64 -0.83
C THR A 191 18.07 14.45 -2.01
N LYS A 192 18.90 15.35 -2.54
CA LYS A 192 18.56 16.10 -3.76
C LYS A 192 18.37 15.18 -4.96
N GLU A 193 19.09 14.05 -4.98
CA GLU A 193 18.97 13.02 -6.00
C GLU A 193 17.60 12.31 -5.94
N GLU A 194 17.08 12.04 -4.73
CA GLU A 194 15.72 11.51 -4.55
C GLU A 194 14.67 12.51 -5.05
N GLU A 195 14.78 13.78 -4.67
CA GLU A 195 13.85 14.86 -5.07
C GLU A 195 13.83 15.05 -6.59
N GLU A 196 15.01 15.14 -7.22
CA GLU A 196 15.11 15.33 -8.66
C GLU A 196 14.59 14.11 -9.43
N MET A 197 14.84 12.89 -8.93
CA MET A 197 14.29 11.67 -9.52
C MET A 197 12.76 11.65 -9.47
N VAL A 198 12.16 11.97 -8.33
CA VAL A 198 10.69 12.07 -8.19
C VAL A 198 10.13 13.12 -9.14
N LYS A 199 10.74 14.30 -9.20
CA LYS A 199 10.32 15.39 -10.09
C LYS A 199 10.37 14.97 -11.55
N ILE A 200 11.48 14.38 -12.00
CA ILE A 200 11.64 13.90 -13.38
C ILE A 200 10.54 12.89 -13.72
N ILE A 201 10.26 11.93 -12.84
CA ILE A 201 9.20 10.93 -13.09
C ILE A 201 7.84 11.61 -13.21
N ILE A 202 7.51 12.54 -12.29
CA ILE A 202 6.24 13.27 -12.32
C ILE A 202 6.05 14.06 -13.62
N GLU A 203 7.11 14.70 -14.11
CA GLU A 203 7.07 15.44 -15.39
C GLU A 203 6.81 14.54 -16.61
N HIS A 204 7.12 13.24 -16.51
CA HIS A 204 6.90 12.24 -17.56
C HIS A 204 5.60 11.44 -17.40
N ILE A 205 4.80 11.71 -16.36
CA ILE A 205 3.47 11.10 -16.24
C ILE A 205 2.61 11.63 -17.40
N PRO A 206 2.00 10.74 -18.21
CA PRO A 206 1.10 11.17 -19.28
C PRO A 206 0.01 12.07 -18.71
N LYS A 207 -0.09 13.30 -19.25
CA LYS A 207 -1.24 14.15 -18.99
C LYS A 207 -2.42 13.46 -19.66
N ILE A 208 -3.47 13.19 -18.90
CA ILE A 208 -4.74 12.80 -19.50
C ILE A 208 -5.18 14.04 -20.27
N ASP A 209 -5.27 13.95 -21.59
CA ASP A 209 -5.96 14.96 -22.37
C ASP A 209 -7.41 14.95 -21.87
N ASP A 210 -7.84 16.06 -21.27
CA ASP A 210 -9.24 16.27 -20.90
C ASP A 210 -10.05 16.38 -22.20
N ASP A 211 -10.55 15.25 -22.70
CA ASP A 211 -11.61 15.16 -23.71
C ASP A 211 -13.01 15.12 -23.05
#